data_AF-A0A4R6FC11-F1
#
_entry.id   AF-A0A4R6FC11-F1
#
_cell.length_a   1.000
_cell.length_b   1.000
_cell.length_c   1.000
_cell.angle_alpha   90.00
_cell.angle_beta   90.00
_cell.angle_gamma   90.00
#
_symmetry.space_group_name_H-M   'P 1'
#
loop_
_entity.id
_entity.type
_entity.pdbx_description
1 polymer ?
#
loop_
_entity_poly.entity_id
_entity_poly.type
_entity_poly.pdbx_seq_one_letter_code
_entity_poly.pdbx_strand_id
1 'polypeptide(L)'
;MGERQALIDAFYWQYGKSCAGCDHWQNHNSLVGECTKSAPVPGRDRDAMIGIESCSLHIGAGHPFTPRDHVCGDFADTFDWGTLPESYRAQIGCRLPHTER
;
A
#
# COMPACT_ATOMS: atom_id res chain seq x y z
N MET A 1 10.94 -6.86 11.55
CA MET A 1 10.29 -6.67 10.23
C MET A 1 8.75 -6.53 10.30
N GLY A 2 8.08 -6.71 11.44
CA GLY A 2 6.59 -6.70 11.50
C GLY A 2 5.89 -5.37 11.80
N GLU A 3 6.53 -4.41 12.45
CA GLU A 3 5.86 -3.18 12.91
C GLU A 3 5.38 -2.28 11.76
N ARG A 4 6.19 -2.14 10.71
CA ARG A 4 5.83 -1.36 9.52
C ARG A 4 4.61 -1.92 8.81
N GLN A 5 4.54 -3.25 8.65
CA GLN A 5 3.41 -3.90 7.99
C GLN A 5 2.13 -3.69 8.80
N ALA A 6 2.20 -3.87 10.13
CA ALA A 6 1.06 -3.65 11.01
C ALA A 6 0.50 -2.22 10.92
N LEU A 7 1.35 -1.20 10.74
CA LEU A 7 0.90 0.18 10.54
C LEU A 7 0.16 0.39 9.21
N ILE A 8 0.63 -0.26 8.14
CA ILE A 8 0.01 -0.21 6.81
C ILE A 8 -1.34 -0.93 6.84
N ASP A 9 -1.37 -2.12 7.42
CA ASP A 9 -2.59 -2.91 7.58
C ASP A 9 -3.62 -2.17 8.44
N ALA A 10 -3.18 -1.56 9.56
CA ALA A 10 -4.05 -0.75 10.41
C ALA A 10 -4.60 0.47 9.67
N PHE A 11 -3.79 1.11 8.81
CA PHE A 11 -4.25 2.20 7.95
C PHE A 11 -5.35 1.71 7.00
N TYR A 12 -5.17 0.57 6.34
CA TYR A 12 -6.20 -0.02 5.48
C TYR A 12 -7.51 -0.29 6.25
N TRP A 13 -7.44 -0.93 7.42
CA TRP A 13 -8.64 -1.22 8.22
C TRP A 13 -9.30 0.02 8.83
N GLN A 14 -8.56 1.11 9.01
CA GLN A 14 -9.08 2.38 9.50
C GLN A 14 -9.78 3.20 8.40
N TYR A 15 -9.19 3.28 7.20
CA TYR A 15 -9.63 4.21 6.14
C TYR A 15 -10.30 3.52 4.95
N GLY A 16 -10.17 2.20 4.84
CA GLY A 16 -10.71 1.39 3.75
C GLY A 16 -9.80 1.33 2.53
N LYS A 17 -10.42 0.98 1.38
CA LYS A 17 -9.75 0.74 0.09
C LYS A 17 -8.81 1.88 -0.29
N SER A 18 -7.52 1.56 -0.39
CA SER A 18 -6.43 2.46 -0.82
C SER A 18 -5.23 1.63 -1.27
N CYS A 19 -4.28 2.23 -1.99
CA CYS A 19 -3.07 1.56 -2.46
C CYS A 19 -2.31 0.89 -1.32
N ALA A 20 -2.27 1.48 -0.12
CA ALA A 20 -1.67 0.87 1.06
C ALA A 20 -2.19 -0.54 1.39
N GLY A 21 -3.46 -0.82 1.10
CA GLY A 21 -4.08 -2.13 1.32
C GLY A 21 -4.15 -3.01 0.08
N CYS A 22 -3.43 -2.67 -1.00
CA CYS A 22 -3.48 -3.41 -2.26
C CYS A 22 -2.34 -4.44 -2.33
N ASP A 23 -2.63 -5.65 -2.82
CA ASP A 23 -1.65 -6.72 -3.07
C ASP A 23 -0.54 -6.32 -4.05
N HIS A 24 -0.81 -5.30 -4.88
CA HIS A 24 0.13 -4.79 -5.87
C HIS A 24 1.03 -3.67 -5.35
N TRP A 25 0.88 -3.26 -4.08
CA TRP A 25 1.57 -2.10 -3.55
C TRP A 25 2.76 -2.48 -2.67
N GLN A 26 3.93 -2.02 -3.07
CA GLN A 26 5.14 -2.22 -2.30
C GLN A 26 5.48 -0.94 -1.53
N ASN A 27 5.49 -1.05 -0.20
CA ASN A 27 5.77 0.08 0.67
C ASN A 27 7.22 0.57 0.59
N HIS A 28 7.43 1.89 0.50
CA HIS A 28 8.75 2.53 0.65
C HIS A 28 8.89 3.22 2.01
N ASN A 29 7.87 3.98 2.41
CA ASN A 29 7.83 4.68 3.69
C ASN A 29 6.38 4.90 4.17
N SER A 30 6.20 5.68 5.23
CA SER A 30 4.89 5.93 5.85
C SER A 30 3.86 6.63 4.96
N LEU A 31 4.27 7.23 3.83
CA LEU A 31 3.44 8.06 2.95
C LEU A 31 3.36 7.53 1.52
N VAL A 32 4.39 6.82 1.05
CA VAL A 32 4.56 6.47 -0.37
C VAL A 32 4.98 5.01 -0.52
N GLY A 33 4.53 4.41 -1.61
CA GLY A 33 4.96 3.10 -2.11
C GLY A 33 4.94 3.07 -3.63
N GLU A 34 5.18 1.92 -4.23
CA GLU A 34 5.15 1.73 -5.68
C GLU A 34 4.13 0.67 -6.09
N CYS A 35 3.46 0.91 -7.23
CA CYS A 35 2.50 -0.01 -7.81
C CYS A 35 3.20 -0.99 -8.76
N THR A 36 3.36 -2.24 -8.33
CA THR A 36 4.04 -3.28 -9.13
C THR A 36 3.19 -3.83 -10.28
N LYS A 37 1.88 -3.55 -10.26
CA LYS A 37 0.94 -3.90 -11.35
C LYS A 37 1.16 -3.06 -12.61
N SER A 38 1.48 -1.78 -12.44
CA SER A 38 1.68 -0.84 -13.54
C SER A 38 3.09 -0.98 -14.11
N ALA A 39 3.23 -0.81 -15.43
CA ALA A 39 4.53 -0.88 -16.08
C ALA A 39 5.51 0.18 -15.54
N PRO A 40 6.84 -0.10 -15.53
CA PRO A 40 7.83 0.89 -15.17
C PRO A 40 7.74 2.15 -16.03
N VAL A 41 7.96 3.31 -15.40
CA VAL A 41 8.01 4.63 -16.03
C VAL A 41 9.38 5.27 -15.83
N PRO A 42 9.75 6.26 -16.67
CA PRO A 42 10.93 7.09 -16.43
C PRO A 42 10.95 7.69 -15.02
N GLY A 43 12.13 7.85 -14.43
CA GLY A 43 12.28 8.31 -13.04
C GLY A 43 11.51 9.59 -12.70
N ARG A 44 11.59 10.59 -13.57
CA ARG A 44 10.87 11.88 -13.47
C ARG A 44 9.34 11.76 -13.43
N ASP A 45 8.81 10.65 -13.95
CA ASP A 45 7.38 10.40 -14.00
C ASP A 45 6.95 9.65 -12.73
N ARG A 46 7.89 9.10 -11.95
CA ARG A 46 7.60 8.41 -10.68
C ARG A 46 7.37 9.42 -9.56
N ASP A 47 8.25 10.40 -9.44
CA ASP A 47 8.23 11.42 -8.38
C ASP A 47 7.19 12.52 -8.64
N ALA A 48 6.95 12.88 -9.91
CA ALA A 48 5.84 13.75 -10.30
C ALA A 48 4.48 13.21 -9.81
N MET A 49 4.28 11.89 -9.79
CA MET A 49 3.04 11.25 -9.32
C MET A 49 2.77 11.39 -7.82
N ILE A 50 3.77 11.81 -7.04
CA ILE A 50 3.65 12.14 -5.62
C ILE A 50 3.82 13.64 -5.35
N GLY A 51 3.75 14.48 -6.40
CA GLY A 51 3.81 15.94 -6.29
C GLY A 51 5.21 16.52 -6.14
N ILE A 52 6.26 15.76 -6.44
CA ILE A 52 7.63 16.29 -6.46
C ILE A 52 7.87 16.92 -7.83
N GLU A 53 8.08 18.24 -7.84
CA GLU A 53 8.33 19.01 -9.07
C GLU A 53 9.81 19.06 -9.46
N SER A 54 10.71 18.90 -8.48
CA SER A 54 12.15 18.93 -8.67
C SER A 54 12.87 18.11 -7.60
N CYS A 55 13.76 17.22 -8.03
CA CYS A 55 14.58 16.39 -7.16
C CYS A 55 16.05 16.46 -7.60
N SER A 56 16.96 16.80 -6.69
CA SER A 56 18.40 16.81 -6.96
C SER A 56 18.99 15.40 -7.01
N LEU A 57 18.31 14.43 -6.39
CA LEU A 57 18.68 13.02 -6.43
C LEU A 57 18.20 12.40 -7.75
N HIS A 58 19.06 11.63 -8.41
CA HIS A 58 18.65 10.86 -9.56
C HIS A 58 17.75 9.69 -9.15
N ILE A 59 16.48 9.76 -9.55
CA ILE A 59 15.53 8.66 -9.42
C ILE A 59 15.58 7.86 -10.73
N GLY A 60 15.93 6.58 -10.64
CA GLY A 60 15.94 5.67 -11.78
C GLY A 60 14.53 5.29 -12.25
N ALA A 61 14.44 4.76 -13.47
CA ALA A 61 13.21 4.17 -13.97
C ALA A 61 12.74 3.01 -13.07
N GLY A 62 11.42 2.80 -13.01
CA GLY A 62 10.82 1.80 -12.13
C GLY A 62 9.31 1.96 -12.02
N HIS A 63 8.69 1.16 -11.16
CA HIS A 63 7.25 1.22 -10.92
C HIS A 63 6.81 2.60 -10.41
N PRO A 64 5.63 3.10 -10.85
CA PRO A 64 5.16 4.42 -10.47
C PRO A 64 4.93 4.50 -8.96
N PHE A 65 5.32 5.64 -8.37
CA PHE A 65 5.00 5.89 -6.96
C PHE A 65 3.54 6.32 -6.82
N THR A 66 2.93 5.90 -5.72
CA THR A 66 1.61 6.35 -5.33
C THR A 66 1.61 6.77 -3.86
N PRO A 67 0.85 7.82 -3.51
CA PRO A 67 0.49 8.08 -2.12
C PRO A 67 -0.22 6.87 -1.51
N ARG A 68 0.01 6.62 -0.23
CA ARG A 68 -0.61 5.48 0.50
C ARG A 68 -2.14 5.50 0.45
N ASP A 69 -2.74 6.68 0.39
CA ASP A 69 -4.17 6.95 0.38
C ASP A 69 -4.76 7.03 -1.03
N HIS A 70 -3.94 6.85 -2.07
CA HIS A 70 -4.42 6.81 -3.45
C HIS A 70 -5.35 5.62 -3.66
N VAL A 71 -6.43 5.82 -4.43
CA VAL A 71 -7.39 4.76 -4.78
C VAL A 71 -7.37 4.57 -6.29
N CYS A 72 -6.74 3.49 -6.76
CA CYS A 72 -6.70 3.14 -8.18
C CYS A 72 -7.82 2.17 -8.58
N GLY A 73 -8.08 2.12 -9.90
CA GLY A 73 -9.05 1.18 -10.48
C GLY A 73 -8.60 -0.29 -10.38
N ASP A 74 -7.29 -0.53 -10.32
CA ASP A 74 -6.69 -1.87 -10.29
C ASP A 74 -6.49 -2.43 -8.87
N PHE A 75 -7.10 -1.82 -7.86
CA PHE A 75 -6.99 -2.29 -6.48
C PHE A 75 -7.45 -3.75 -6.36
N ALA A 76 -6.60 -4.56 -5.71
CA ALA A 76 -6.88 -5.95 -5.38
C ALA A 76 -6.51 -6.20 -3.91
N ASP A 77 -7.42 -6.83 -3.18
CA ASP A 77 -7.21 -7.38 -1.83
C ASP A 77 -7.71 -8.83 -1.88
N THR A 78 -6.85 -9.71 -2.40
CA THR A 78 -7.11 -11.15 -2.52
C THR A 78 -6.51 -11.94 -1.36
N PHE A 79 -5.77 -11.26 -0.48
CA PHE A 79 -5.19 -11.84 0.71
C PHE A 79 -6.28 -12.27 1.71
N ASP A 80 -6.23 -13.52 2.15
CA ASP A 80 -7.13 -14.01 3.19
C ASP A 80 -6.65 -13.54 4.57
N TRP A 81 -7.16 -12.39 5.01
CA TRP A 81 -6.94 -11.84 6.35
C TRP A 81 -7.30 -12.82 7.48
N GLY A 82 -8.19 -13.79 7.24
CA GLY A 82 -8.56 -14.83 8.19
C GLY A 82 -7.42 -15.79 8.55
N THR A 83 -6.38 -15.86 7.71
CA THR A 83 -5.18 -16.66 7.97
C THR A 83 -4.25 -16.04 9.01
N LEU A 84 -4.40 -14.75 9.32
CA LEU A 84 -3.56 -14.04 10.28
C LEU A 84 -3.96 -14.40 11.73
N PRO A 85 -2.98 -14.47 12.65
CA PRO A 85 -3.24 -14.69 14.07
C PRO A 85 -4.25 -13.69 14.64
N GLU A 86 -5.11 -14.14 15.55
CA GLU A 86 -6.11 -13.29 16.20
C GLU A 86 -5.49 -12.05 16.88
N SER A 87 -4.35 -12.22 17.55
CA SER A 87 -3.62 -11.12 18.19
C SER A 87 -3.19 -10.05 17.18
N TYR A 88 -2.73 -10.46 16.00
CA TYR A 88 -2.33 -9.53 14.94
C TYR A 88 -3.55 -8.82 14.34
N ARG A 89 -4.64 -9.54 14.08
CA ARG A 89 -5.91 -8.97 13.61
C ARG A 89 -6.47 -7.94 14.59
N ALA A 90 -6.43 -8.23 15.89
CA ALA A 90 -6.82 -7.29 16.94
C ALA A 90 -5.92 -6.04 16.95
N GLN A 91 -4.60 -6.20 16.79
CA GLN A 91 -3.64 -5.11 16.73
C GLN A 91 -3.93 -4.12 15.58
N ILE A 92 -4.28 -4.62 14.39
CA ILE A 92 -4.53 -3.79 13.21
C ILE A 92 -5.98 -3.32 13.10
N GLY A 93 -6.85 -3.68 14.05
CA GLY A 93 -8.27 -3.33 14.01
C GLY A 93 -9.06 -4.03 12.91
N CYS A 94 -8.62 -5.23 12.50
CA CYS A 94 -9.26 -6.04 11.48
C CYS A 94 -10.67 -6.44 11.90
N ARG A 95 -11.69 -5.99 11.14
CA ARG A 95 -13.11 -6.28 11.37
C ARG A 95 -13.62 -7.21 10.28
N LEU A 96 -13.07 -8.42 10.23
CA LEU A 96 -13.67 -9.45 9.37
C LEU A 96 -15.13 -9.65 9.79
N PRO A 97 -16.07 -9.76 8.84
CA PRO A 97 -17.41 -10.21 9.19
C PRO A 97 -17.26 -11.55 9.91
N HIS A 98 -17.94 -11.70 11.06
CA HIS A 98 -18.03 -13.00 11.74
C HIS A 98 -18.59 -14.00 10.74
N THR A 99 -17.71 -14.83 10.19
CA THR A 99 -18.13 -16.00 9.42
C THR A 99 -18.58 -17.00 10.46
N GLU A 100 -19.90 -17.01 10.73
CA GLU A 100 -20.55 -18.15 11.38
C GLU A 100 -20.16 -19.39 10.57
N ARG A 101 -19.28 -20.22 11.14
CA ARG A 101 -19.05 -21.59 10.68
C ARG A 101 -19.96 -22.51 11.45
#